data_AF-A0A1G8LEZ6-F1
#
_entry.id   AF-A0A1G8LEZ6-F1
#
_cell.length_a   1.000
_cell.length_b   1.000
_cell.length_c   1.000
_cell.angle_alpha   90.00
_cell.angle_beta   90.00
_cell.angle_gamma   90.00
#
_symmetry.space_group_name_H-M   'P 1'
#
loop_
_entity.id
_entity.type
_entity.pdbx_description
1 polymer ?
#
loop_
_entity_poly.entity_id
_entity_poly.type
_entity_poly.pdbx_seq_one_letter_code
_entity_poly.pdbx_strand_id
1 'polypeptide(L)'
;MAKRKFSFLADENEKYEKEYQKELAEEKKTREAEVKRQLANKGKHGVSMVSGNPTPVVGEKNTYHVAGWYEDTPYADRNPEKVTWELFKKRSNGKFTSANIKKIGDGTFTFGEISIQNTYRLEAYLHKPEGGGLIINPKPSTIPKIGKVELHYVDDKKGDTFSFYDRLRAKAHTTGMPGKELVFTLWEDDAKGAGHSAGNQAIETTTAKVGHNGLAVAEFALTKGLMQKAMKGEADVKELEFYVTVEYYKGKIHDSENVNVHNPLYKAPEKKKSHPKAQGSPAEQKPLSKREEKNILIHQANGYLHDWAEVKGKAQKDKEVTVNRNHGRSMVEVAAQSSQKQEINKNSKNCYCFLQGIAKMPCSGKGSSVTDEHYQNLAKDIGVEAKVFKTVAIIESGGRKSFINYKGEQRAKILYERHYMYRFLTKIKSEDELEKLKKASPDLVHNVGTYKDPNAKYGSETEQFEKLSKAKKINNGAAIKSCSWGKFQVMGKYYSYLYSSPNELEEAMNRCEVQHFAYFKVFLKDVTGASIIKAMKDKNWNKVAELYNGEDYAKNHYHTKMKNEYNKL
;
A
#
# COMPACT_ATOMS: atom_id res chain seq x y z
N MET A 1 -80.93 17.65 23.27
CA MET A 1 -79.90 16.65 23.65
C MET A 1 -79.69 15.56 22.59
N ALA A 2 -80.73 15.01 21.95
CA ALA A 2 -80.60 13.95 20.94
C ALA A 2 -79.67 14.30 19.74
N LYS A 3 -79.77 15.51 19.17
CA LYS A 3 -78.93 15.93 18.03
C LYS A 3 -77.42 15.98 18.32
N ARG A 4 -77.00 16.32 19.55
CA ARG A 4 -75.58 16.32 19.97
C ARG A 4 -75.03 14.91 20.21
N LYS A 5 -75.88 13.98 20.64
CA LYS A 5 -75.50 12.56 20.82
C LYS A 5 -75.29 11.86 19.47
N PHE A 6 -76.09 12.22 18.46
CA PHE A 6 -75.93 11.72 17.09
C PHE A 6 -74.68 12.24 16.38
N SER A 7 -74.26 13.50 16.58
CA SER A 7 -73.03 14.01 15.96
C SER A 7 -71.77 13.39 16.58
N PHE A 8 -71.75 13.19 17.90
CA PHE A 8 -70.62 12.54 18.58
C PHE A 8 -70.41 11.09 18.15
N LEU A 9 -71.51 10.33 17.98
CA LEU A 9 -71.46 8.96 17.47
C LEU A 9 -71.03 8.91 15.99
N ALA A 10 -71.37 9.92 15.18
CA ALA A 10 -70.93 10.01 13.79
C ALA A 10 -69.42 10.29 13.69
N ASP A 11 -68.89 11.18 14.54
CA ASP A 11 -67.46 11.51 14.60
C ASP A 11 -66.60 10.33 15.09
N GLU A 12 -67.07 9.57 16.09
CA GLU A 12 -66.40 8.34 16.55
C GLU A 12 -66.42 7.24 15.49
N ASN A 13 -67.52 7.10 14.76
CA ASN A 13 -67.64 6.12 13.68
C ASN A 13 -66.74 6.47 12.48
N GLU A 14 -66.60 7.75 12.15
CA GLU A 14 -65.66 8.21 11.11
C GLU A 14 -64.20 7.96 11.50
N LYS A 15 -63.87 8.12 12.80
CA LYS A 15 -62.53 7.82 13.31
C LYS A 15 -62.23 6.31 13.25
N TYR A 16 -63.18 5.47 13.67
CA TYR A 16 -63.05 4.01 13.61
C TYR A 16 -62.86 3.53 12.17
N GLU A 17 -63.65 4.07 11.22
CA GLU A 17 -63.53 3.72 9.81
C GLU A 17 -62.14 4.11 9.26
N LYS A 18 -61.61 5.28 9.62
CA LYS A 18 -60.26 5.70 9.20
C LYS A 18 -59.15 4.80 9.76
N GLU A 19 -59.27 4.35 11.02
CA GLU A 19 -58.32 3.43 11.63
C GLU A 19 -58.38 2.04 10.97
N TYR A 20 -59.59 1.51 10.73
CA TYR A 20 -59.80 0.24 10.03
C TYR A 20 -59.25 0.25 8.60
N GLN A 21 -59.48 1.33 7.83
CA GLN A 21 -58.91 1.48 6.48
C GLN A 21 -57.37 1.56 6.50
N LYS A 22 -56.78 2.12 7.57
CA LYS A 22 -55.33 2.17 7.74
C LYS A 22 -54.74 0.78 8.02
N GLU A 23 -55.37 0.00 8.89
CA GLU A 23 -54.97 -1.39 9.17
C GLU A 23 -55.07 -2.25 7.91
N LEU A 24 -56.17 -2.17 7.16
CA LEU A 24 -56.32 -2.86 5.87
C LEU A 24 -55.24 -2.44 4.85
N ALA A 25 -54.86 -1.17 4.82
CA ALA A 25 -53.79 -0.69 3.95
C ALA A 25 -52.40 -1.24 4.36
N GLU A 26 -52.12 -1.33 5.66
CA GLU A 26 -50.89 -1.94 6.18
C GLU A 26 -50.84 -3.46 5.94
N GLU A 27 -51.95 -4.17 6.15
CA GLU A 27 -52.05 -5.60 5.86
C GLU A 27 -51.89 -5.88 4.36
N LYS A 28 -52.56 -5.10 3.50
CA LYS A 28 -52.40 -5.19 2.04
C LYS A 28 -50.96 -4.91 1.62
N LYS A 29 -50.31 -3.90 2.18
CA LYS A 29 -48.89 -3.58 1.91
C LYS A 29 -47.97 -4.72 2.35
N THR A 30 -48.25 -5.35 3.48
CA THR A 30 -47.50 -6.50 4.00
C THR A 30 -47.65 -7.71 3.09
N ARG A 31 -48.89 -8.02 2.68
CA ARG A 31 -49.20 -9.12 1.76
C ARG A 31 -48.61 -8.90 0.36
N GLU A 32 -48.67 -7.68 -0.17
CA GLU A 32 -48.02 -7.32 -1.44
C GLU A 32 -46.49 -7.47 -1.36
N ALA A 33 -45.87 -7.10 -0.23
CA ALA A 33 -44.45 -7.29 0.00
C ALA A 33 -44.07 -8.79 0.08
N GLU A 34 -44.91 -9.60 0.74
CA GLU A 34 -44.74 -11.05 0.84
C GLU A 34 -44.87 -11.74 -0.53
N VAL A 35 -45.89 -11.40 -1.32
CA VAL A 35 -46.07 -11.93 -2.68
C VAL A 35 -44.90 -11.53 -3.58
N LYS A 36 -44.43 -10.27 -3.51
CA LYS A 36 -43.23 -9.84 -4.25
C LYS A 36 -41.98 -10.62 -3.81
N ARG A 37 -41.84 -10.92 -2.52
CA ARG A 37 -40.72 -11.71 -1.99
C ARG A 37 -40.78 -13.16 -2.47
N GLN A 38 -41.96 -13.80 -2.44
CA GLN A 38 -42.16 -15.16 -2.95
C GLN A 38 -41.84 -15.23 -4.46
N LEU A 39 -42.35 -14.27 -5.25
CA LEU A 39 -42.04 -14.18 -6.68
C LEU A 39 -40.54 -13.96 -6.95
N ALA A 40 -39.86 -13.12 -6.16
CA ALA A 40 -38.43 -12.87 -6.30
C ALA A 40 -37.53 -14.05 -5.87
N ASN A 41 -38.07 -15.00 -5.11
CA ASN A 41 -37.36 -16.17 -4.61
C ASN A 41 -37.70 -17.47 -5.35
N LYS A 42 -38.71 -17.43 -6.24
CA LYS A 42 -39.13 -18.57 -7.05
C LYS A 42 -37.96 -19.12 -7.88
N GLY A 43 -37.61 -20.39 -7.68
CA GLY A 43 -36.50 -21.06 -8.39
C GLY A 43 -35.10 -20.78 -7.81
N LYS A 44 -35.01 -20.23 -6.60
CA LYS A 44 -33.75 -20.16 -5.83
C LYS A 44 -33.64 -21.38 -4.92
N HIS A 45 -32.45 -21.96 -4.84
CA HIS A 45 -32.20 -23.21 -4.12
C HIS A 45 -30.89 -23.08 -3.32
N GLY A 46 -30.99 -23.14 -2.00
CA GLY A 46 -29.86 -22.95 -1.09
C GLY A 46 -30.18 -22.00 0.07
N VAL A 47 -29.23 -21.13 0.41
CA VAL A 47 -29.29 -20.29 1.60
C VAL A 47 -30.03 -18.98 1.31
N SER A 48 -31.07 -18.71 2.08
CA SER A 48 -31.88 -17.48 1.93
C SER A 48 -31.43 -16.34 2.83
N MET A 49 -30.78 -16.66 3.97
CA MET A 49 -30.40 -15.68 4.96
C MET A 49 -29.12 -16.07 5.69
N VAL A 50 -28.27 -15.08 5.94
CA VAL A 50 -27.06 -15.23 6.76
C VAL A 50 -27.09 -14.22 7.89
N SER A 51 -26.50 -14.58 9.02
CA SER A 51 -26.40 -13.76 10.22
C SER A 51 -24.95 -13.62 10.68
N GLY A 52 -24.66 -12.56 11.41
CA GLY A 52 -23.33 -12.26 11.95
C GLY A 52 -23.14 -10.76 12.13
N ASN A 53 -21.91 -10.36 12.48
CA ASN A 53 -21.58 -8.96 12.75
C ASN A 53 -21.51 -8.13 11.46
N PRO A 54 -22.41 -7.15 11.24
CA PRO A 54 -22.37 -6.31 10.03
C PRO A 54 -21.26 -5.25 10.09
N THR A 55 -20.65 -5.03 11.26
CA THR A 55 -19.63 -3.99 11.49
C THR A 55 -18.42 -4.54 12.23
N PRO A 56 -17.69 -5.51 11.65
CA PRO A 56 -16.54 -6.15 12.29
C PRO A 56 -15.40 -5.16 12.50
N VAL A 57 -14.74 -5.25 13.65
CA VAL A 57 -13.46 -4.56 13.88
C VAL A 57 -12.39 -5.26 13.04
N VAL A 58 -11.57 -4.48 12.34
CA VAL A 58 -10.46 -5.06 11.57
C VAL A 58 -9.45 -5.76 12.47
N GLY A 59 -8.95 -6.92 12.01
CA GLY A 59 -8.03 -7.77 12.76
C GLY A 59 -8.70 -8.76 13.73
N GLU A 60 -10.00 -8.64 13.97
CA GLU A 60 -10.78 -9.60 14.76
C GLU A 60 -11.41 -10.68 13.87
N LYS A 61 -11.33 -11.93 14.32
CA LYS A 61 -12.01 -13.06 13.68
C LYS A 61 -13.51 -12.99 13.98
N ASN A 62 -14.32 -13.00 12.95
CA ASN A 62 -15.78 -12.97 13.05
C ASN A 62 -16.37 -14.24 12.42
N THR A 63 -17.38 -14.82 13.07
CA THR A 63 -18.08 -16.01 12.58
C THR A 63 -19.47 -15.63 12.11
N TYR A 64 -19.85 -16.13 10.92
CA TYR A 64 -21.15 -15.93 10.30
C TYR A 64 -21.87 -17.26 10.16
N HIS A 65 -23.21 -17.24 10.23
CA HIS A 65 -24.04 -18.44 10.26
C HIS A 65 -25.15 -18.38 9.23
N VAL A 66 -25.49 -19.53 8.66
CA VAL A 66 -26.71 -19.68 7.86
C VAL A 66 -27.91 -19.52 8.80
N ALA A 67 -28.71 -18.49 8.56
CA ALA A 67 -29.88 -18.16 9.38
C ALA A 67 -31.20 -18.59 8.72
N GLY A 68 -31.17 -18.97 7.44
CA GLY A 68 -32.34 -19.43 6.73
C GLY A 68 -32.01 -20.07 5.39
N TRP A 69 -32.91 -20.96 4.95
CA TRP A 69 -32.87 -21.62 3.65
C TRP A 69 -34.06 -21.16 2.81
N TYR A 70 -33.98 -21.23 1.49
CA TYR A 70 -35.17 -21.01 0.66
C TYR A 70 -36.14 -22.18 0.85
N GLU A 71 -37.44 -21.91 0.73
CA GLU A 71 -38.49 -22.92 0.88
C GLU A 71 -38.27 -24.12 -0.06
N ASP A 72 -37.91 -23.83 -1.31
CA ASP A 72 -37.60 -24.80 -2.37
C ASP A 72 -36.27 -25.57 -2.17
N THR A 73 -35.59 -25.40 -1.03
CA THR A 73 -34.35 -26.13 -0.72
C THR A 73 -34.68 -27.42 0.03
N PRO A 74 -34.43 -28.62 -0.53
CA PRO A 74 -34.74 -29.89 0.13
C PRO A 74 -34.05 -30.03 1.48
N TYR A 75 -34.74 -30.58 2.48
CA TYR A 75 -34.20 -30.72 3.83
C TYR A 75 -32.87 -31.47 3.88
N ALA A 76 -32.73 -32.52 3.05
CA ALA A 76 -31.50 -33.32 2.94
C ALA A 76 -30.28 -32.52 2.44
N ASP A 77 -30.51 -31.41 1.71
CA ASP A 77 -29.45 -30.56 1.16
C ASP A 77 -29.07 -29.40 2.09
N ARG A 78 -29.84 -29.17 3.16
CA ARG A 78 -29.64 -28.08 4.15
C ARG A 78 -28.49 -28.40 5.12
N ASN A 79 -27.30 -28.65 4.59
CA ASN A 79 -26.10 -28.88 5.37
C ASN A 79 -25.17 -27.64 5.31
N PRO A 80 -24.98 -26.91 6.44
CA PRO A 80 -24.06 -25.78 6.51
C PRO A 80 -22.61 -26.10 6.10
N GLU A 81 -22.14 -27.34 6.28
CA GLU A 81 -20.77 -27.74 5.90
C GLU A 81 -20.55 -27.75 4.38
N LYS A 82 -21.62 -27.90 3.60
CA LYS A 82 -21.60 -27.87 2.13
C LYS A 82 -21.78 -26.45 1.57
N VAL A 83 -22.03 -25.46 2.42
CA VAL A 83 -22.31 -24.09 2.01
C VAL A 83 -21.03 -23.39 1.61
N THR A 84 -21.04 -22.77 0.43
CA THR A 84 -20.00 -21.86 -0.01
C THR A 84 -20.30 -20.46 0.50
N TRP A 85 -19.37 -19.92 1.28
CA TRP A 85 -19.33 -18.53 1.71
C TRP A 85 -18.45 -17.74 0.76
N GLU A 86 -18.97 -16.67 0.17
CA GLU A 86 -18.24 -15.81 -0.75
C GLU A 86 -18.39 -14.33 -0.39
N LEU A 87 -17.26 -13.64 -0.37
CA LEU A 87 -17.22 -12.21 -0.12
C LEU A 87 -17.25 -11.43 -1.44
N PHE A 88 -18.20 -10.51 -1.57
CA PHE A 88 -18.30 -9.59 -2.69
C PHE A 88 -17.95 -8.18 -2.24
N LYS A 89 -17.13 -7.49 -3.02
CA LYS A 89 -16.75 -6.09 -2.77
C LYS A 89 -17.64 -5.15 -3.57
N LYS A 90 -18.20 -4.13 -2.91
CA LYS A 90 -18.93 -3.04 -3.56
C LYS A 90 -17.96 -2.23 -4.41
N ARG A 91 -18.29 -2.04 -5.68
CA ARG A 91 -17.56 -1.19 -6.63
C ARG A 91 -18.13 0.22 -6.62
N SER A 92 -17.41 1.14 -7.25
CA SER A 92 -17.82 2.55 -7.37
C SER A 92 -19.17 2.75 -8.05
N ASN A 93 -19.56 1.85 -8.96
CA ASN A 93 -20.88 1.85 -9.61
C ASN A 93 -22.00 1.25 -8.72
N GLY A 94 -21.73 0.98 -7.45
CA GLY A 94 -22.67 0.37 -6.51
C GLY A 94 -22.85 -1.14 -6.65
N LYS A 95 -22.33 -1.76 -7.72
CA LYS A 95 -22.45 -3.21 -7.94
C LYS A 95 -21.47 -3.98 -7.06
N PHE A 96 -21.92 -5.13 -6.57
CA PHE A 96 -21.08 -6.10 -5.87
C PHE A 96 -20.44 -7.05 -6.88
N THR A 97 -19.13 -7.25 -6.77
CA THR A 97 -18.39 -8.25 -7.56
C THR A 97 -17.57 -9.12 -6.63
N SER A 98 -17.33 -10.37 -7.01
CA SER A 98 -16.51 -11.28 -6.21
C SER A 98 -15.16 -10.65 -5.82
N ALA A 99 -14.77 -10.83 -4.55
CA ALA A 99 -13.44 -10.54 -4.06
C ALA A 99 -12.48 -11.73 -4.25
N ASN A 100 -12.95 -12.81 -4.89
CA ASN A 100 -12.25 -14.10 -5.03
C ASN A 100 -11.87 -14.74 -3.68
N ILE A 101 -12.62 -14.43 -2.63
CA ILE A 101 -12.48 -15.03 -1.30
C ILE A 101 -13.68 -15.94 -1.10
N LYS A 102 -13.45 -17.25 -1.22
CA LYS A 102 -14.47 -18.30 -1.07
C LYS A 102 -14.03 -19.32 -0.04
N LYS A 103 -14.96 -19.78 0.78
CA LYS A 103 -14.76 -20.83 1.79
C LYS A 103 -15.92 -21.81 1.74
N ILE A 104 -15.67 -23.09 1.91
CA ILE A 104 -16.73 -24.12 1.98
C ILE A 104 -16.82 -24.59 3.43
N GLY A 105 -18.02 -24.57 4.01
CA GLY A 105 -18.29 -24.99 5.38
C GLY A 105 -17.74 -24.06 6.48
N ASP A 106 -16.80 -23.17 6.16
CA ASP A 106 -16.20 -22.22 7.09
C ASP A 106 -16.76 -20.80 6.92
N GLY A 107 -17.68 -20.42 7.82
CA GLY A 107 -18.25 -19.08 7.90
C GLY A 107 -17.38 -18.05 8.63
N THR A 108 -16.10 -18.32 8.89
CA THR A 108 -15.22 -17.39 9.61
C THR A 108 -14.50 -16.41 8.67
N PHE A 109 -14.43 -15.14 9.03
CA PHE A 109 -13.75 -14.09 8.25
C PHE A 109 -13.03 -13.11 9.17
N THR A 110 -11.84 -12.68 8.74
CA THR A 110 -11.06 -11.60 9.36
C THR A 110 -10.84 -10.51 8.32
N PHE A 111 -11.16 -9.27 8.66
CA PHE A 111 -11.01 -8.12 7.77
C PHE A 111 -9.73 -7.37 8.09
N GLY A 112 -8.93 -7.02 7.07
CA GLY A 112 -7.69 -6.25 7.25
C GLY A 112 -7.95 -4.73 7.24
N GLU A 113 -6.93 -3.94 7.55
CA GLU A 113 -7.03 -2.46 7.63
C GLU A 113 -7.56 -1.84 6.32
N ILE A 114 -7.13 -2.35 5.16
CA ILE A 114 -7.64 -1.90 3.85
C ILE A 114 -9.17 -2.07 3.68
N SER A 115 -9.79 -2.96 4.46
CA SER A 115 -11.23 -3.23 4.39
C SER A 115 -12.08 -2.11 4.99
N ILE A 116 -11.53 -1.22 5.83
CA ILE A 116 -12.27 -0.10 6.45
C ILE A 116 -12.92 0.81 5.41
N GLN A 117 -12.24 1.01 4.27
CA GLN A 117 -12.71 1.90 3.21
C GLN A 117 -13.69 1.22 2.23
N ASN A 118 -14.10 -0.01 2.50
CA ASN A 118 -14.83 -0.84 1.56
C ASN A 118 -16.10 -1.41 2.20
N THR A 119 -17.18 -1.43 1.43
CA THR A 119 -18.39 -2.18 1.77
C THR A 119 -18.34 -3.55 1.10
N TYR A 120 -18.70 -4.58 1.85
CA TYR A 120 -18.80 -5.94 1.36
C TYR A 120 -20.22 -6.48 1.47
N ARG A 121 -20.52 -7.49 0.66
CA ARG A 121 -21.69 -8.35 0.79
C ARG A 121 -21.19 -9.77 0.96
N LEU A 122 -21.50 -10.39 2.09
CA LEU A 122 -21.20 -11.79 2.33
C LEU A 122 -22.41 -12.61 1.90
N GLU A 123 -22.21 -13.46 0.90
CA GLU A 123 -23.22 -14.41 0.44
C GLU A 123 -22.84 -15.81 0.91
N ALA A 124 -23.86 -16.61 1.19
CA ALA A 124 -23.76 -18.04 1.41
C ALA A 124 -24.67 -18.72 0.40
N TYR A 125 -24.23 -19.83 -0.22
CA TYR A 125 -25.02 -20.55 -1.21
C TYR A 125 -24.54 -22.00 -1.37
N LEU A 126 -25.39 -22.89 -1.90
CA LEU A 126 -25.02 -24.29 -2.21
C LEU A 126 -24.40 -24.45 -3.60
N HIS A 127 -24.97 -23.77 -4.61
CA HIS A 127 -24.56 -23.96 -6.00
C HIS A 127 -23.92 -22.73 -6.62
N LYS A 128 -24.61 -21.58 -6.61
CA LYS A 128 -24.13 -20.32 -7.18
C LYS A 128 -24.64 -19.12 -6.35
N PRO A 129 -23.99 -17.95 -6.45
CA PRO A 129 -24.48 -16.74 -5.79
C PRO A 129 -25.87 -16.35 -6.29
N GLU A 130 -26.80 -16.10 -5.38
CA GLU A 130 -28.21 -15.79 -5.69
C GLU A 130 -28.57 -14.32 -5.40
N GLY A 131 -27.58 -13.50 -5.05
CA GLY A 131 -27.71 -12.04 -4.96
C GLY A 131 -28.32 -11.51 -3.65
N GLY A 132 -28.54 -12.38 -2.67
CA GLY A 132 -28.85 -12.05 -1.28
C GLY A 132 -27.59 -12.14 -0.39
N GLY A 133 -27.61 -11.57 0.82
CA GLY A 133 -26.48 -11.67 1.74
C GLY A 133 -26.42 -10.54 2.77
N LEU A 134 -25.47 -10.63 3.69
CA LEU A 134 -25.26 -9.63 4.74
C LEU A 134 -24.32 -8.54 4.24
N ILE A 135 -24.73 -7.28 4.38
CA ILE A 135 -23.87 -6.13 4.11
C ILE A 135 -22.93 -5.92 5.29
N ILE A 136 -21.63 -5.87 5.00
CA ILE A 136 -20.57 -5.74 5.98
C ILE A 136 -19.81 -4.44 5.74
N ASN A 137 -19.69 -3.62 6.77
CA ASN A 137 -18.92 -2.37 6.79
C ASN A 137 -17.89 -2.43 7.93
N PRO A 138 -16.66 -2.89 7.65
CA PRO A 138 -15.62 -3.01 8.68
C PRO A 138 -15.26 -1.66 9.30
N LYS A 139 -14.97 -1.67 10.60
CA LYS A 139 -14.61 -0.48 11.39
C LYS A 139 -13.15 -0.55 11.85
N PRO A 140 -12.49 0.60 12.06
CA PRO A 140 -11.10 0.63 12.54
C PRO A 140 -10.95 -0.04 13.91
N SER A 141 -9.80 -0.68 14.13
CA SER A 141 -9.37 -1.13 15.46
C SER A 141 -8.71 0.03 16.20
N THR A 142 -9.02 0.19 17.48
CA THR A 142 -8.27 1.09 18.39
C THR A 142 -7.08 0.39 19.04
N ILE A 143 -6.97 -0.93 18.88
CA ILE A 143 -5.90 -1.75 19.43
C ILE A 143 -4.85 -1.97 18.33
N PRO A 144 -3.63 -1.42 18.49
CA PRO A 144 -2.51 -1.67 17.60
C PRO A 144 -2.15 -3.16 17.56
N LYS A 145 -2.17 -3.78 16.38
CA LYS A 145 -1.75 -5.17 16.19
C LYS A 145 -0.94 -5.32 14.92
N ILE A 146 0.19 -6.02 15.00
CA ILE A 146 0.87 -6.58 13.82
C ILE A 146 0.24 -7.96 13.59
N GLY A 147 -0.40 -8.13 12.44
CA GLY A 147 -1.18 -9.32 12.11
C GLY A 147 -0.33 -10.41 11.48
N LYS A 148 0.39 -10.10 10.40
CA LYS A 148 1.29 -11.04 9.72
C LYS A 148 2.49 -10.33 9.11
N VAL A 149 3.60 -11.04 9.01
CA VAL A 149 4.80 -10.60 8.31
C VAL A 149 5.06 -11.55 7.14
N GLU A 150 5.12 -11.00 5.93
CA GLU A 150 5.36 -11.78 4.71
C GLU A 150 6.67 -11.37 4.06
N LEU A 151 7.37 -12.34 3.51
CA LEU A 151 8.59 -12.13 2.75
C LEU A 151 8.29 -12.17 1.26
N HIS A 152 8.79 -11.18 0.53
CA HIS A 152 8.56 -11.00 -0.89
C HIS A 152 9.88 -10.69 -1.60
N TYR A 153 9.95 -11.08 -2.88
CA TYR A 153 10.97 -10.57 -3.79
C TYR A 153 10.72 -9.08 -4.10
N VAL A 154 11.70 -8.43 -4.73
CA VAL A 154 11.57 -7.03 -5.20
C VAL A 154 10.46 -6.81 -6.23
N ASP A 155 10.00 -7.87 -6.91
CA ASP A 155 8.88 -7.84 -7.85
C ASP A 155 7.51 -8.07 -7.16
N ASP A 156 7.49 -8.05 -5.82
CA ASP A 156 6.33 -8.24 -4.96
C ASP A 156 5.68 -9.63 -5.00
N LYS A 157 6.28 -10.63 -5.65
CA LYS A 157 5.85 -12.02 -5.46
C LYS A 157 6.24 -12.52 -4.07
N LYS A 158 5.38 -13.34 -3.46
CA LYS A 158 5.71 -14.00 -2.19
C LYS A 158 6.96 -14.86 -2.41
N GLY A 159 7.93 -14.72 -1.52
CA GLY A 159 9.20 -15.43 -1.58
C GLY A 159 9.36 -16.34 -0.37
N ASP A 160 9.77 -17.57 -0.65
CA ASP A 160 10.03 -18.65 0.29
C ASP A 160 11.46 -19.20 0.15
N THR A 161 12.24 -18.67 -0.80
CA THR A 161 13.66 -19.00 -1.03
C THR A 161 14.30 -17.81 -1.73
N PHE A 162 15.44 -17.33 -1.24
CA PHE A 162 16.12 -16.16 -1.81
C PHE A 162 17.55 -16.47 -2.24
N SER A 163 18.09 -15.68 -3.16
CA SER A 163 19.53 -15.62 -3.43
C SER A 163 20.20 -14.63 -2.49
N PHE A 164 21.48 -14.84 -2.13
CA PHE A 164 22.23 -13.86 -1.32
C PHE A 164 22.35 -12.48 -1.99
N TYR A 165 22.20 -12.41 -3.31
CA TYR A 165 22.22 -11.15 -4.05
C TYR A 165 20.84 -10.50 -4.19
N ASP A 166 19.78 -11.18 -3.74
CA ASP A 166 18.45 -10.60 -3.77
C ASP A 166 18.33 -9.49 -2.71
N ARG A 167 17.40 -8.57 -2.99
CA ARG A 167 16.87 -7.67 -1.99
C ARG A 167 15.55 -8.24 -1.50
N LEU A 168 15.49 -8.53 -0.21
CA LEU A 168 14.32 -9.06 0.46
C LEU A 168 13.36 -7.92 0.80
N ARG A 169 12.07 -8.06 0.53
CA ARG A 169 11.01 -7.18 1.04
C ARG A 169 10.25 -7.87 2.16
N ALA A 170 10.38 -7.34 3.38
CA ALA A 170 9.54 -7.75 4.51
C ALA A 170 8.31 -6.85 4.59
N LYS A 171 7.12 -7.46 4.57
CA LYS A 171 5.83 -6.78 4.56
C LYS A 171 5.05 -7.09 5.83
N ALA A 172 4.91 -6.11 6.72
CA ALA A 172 4.09 -6.23 7.92
C ALA A 172 2.69 -5.69 7.65
N HIS A 173 1.69 -6.57 7.80
CA HIS A 173 0.27 -6.20 7.77
C HIS A 173 -0.19 -5.94 9.19
N THR A 174 -0.75 -4.76 9.42
CA THR A 174 -1.10 -4.26 10.74
C THR A 174 -2.55 -3.76 10.77
N THR A 175 -3.11 -3.67 11.97
CA THR A 175 -4.41 -3.05 12.23
C THR A 175 -4.32 -2.02 13.34
N GLY A 176 -5.02 -0.89 13.19
CA GLY A 176 -4.99 0.20 14.18
C GLY A 176 -3.63 0.91 14.32
N MET A 177 -2.77 0.79 13.30
CA MET A 177 -1.41 1.32 13.28
C MET A 177 -1.06 2.30 12.12
N PRO A 178 -1.97 2.86 11.31
CA PRO A 178 -1.59 3.85 10.31
C PRO A 178 -0.71 4.99 10.86
N GLY A 179 0.39 5.26 10.15
CA GLY A 179 1.35 6.30 10.48
C GLY A 179 2.32 5.97 11.61
N LYS A 180 2.20 4.81 12.25
CA LYS A 180 3.16 4.32 13.25
C LYS A 180 4.44 3.81 12.58
N GLU A 181 5.55 3.86 13.30
CA GLU A 181 6.84 3.37 12.82
C GLU A 181 7.13 2.00 13.44
N LEU A 182 7.45 1.02 12.59
CA LEU A 182 7.83 -0.32 13.02
C LEU A 182 9.34 -0.50 12.83
N VAL A 183 9.95 -1.25 13.74
CA VAL A 183 11.34 -1.68 13.65
C VAL A 183 11.36 -3.08 13.04
N PHE A 184 12.03 -3.23 11.90
CA PHE A 184 12.27 -4.50 11.26
C PHE A 184 13.71 -4.93 11.52
N THR A 185 13.92 -6.16 11.97
CA THR A 185 15.25 -6.73 12.15
C THR A 185 15.35 -8.04 11.38
N LEU A 186 16.37 -8.14 10.53
CA LEU A 186 16.78 -9.38 9.88
C LEU A 186 17.72 -10.13 10.82
N TRP A 187 17.41 -11.39 11.09
CA TRP A 187 18.20 -12.26 11.97
C TRP A 187 18.76 -13.45 11.21
N GLU A 188 19.98 -13.81 11.55
CA GLU A 188 20.59 -15.10 11.23
C GLU A 188 19.97 -16.17 12.13
N ASP A 189 19.54 -17.28 11.53
CA ASP A 189 19.05 -18.46 12.25
C ASP A 189 20.08 -19.58 12.16
N ASP A 190 20.91 -19.71 13.21
CA ASP A 190 21.88 -20.80 13.33
C ASP A 190 21.39 -21.89 14.31
N ALA A 191 20.18 -21.74 14.87
CA ALA A 191 19.59 -22.66 15.85
C ALA A 191 18.68 -23.69 15.17
N LYS A 192 18.68 -24.93 15.69
CA LYS A 192 17.74 -25.97 15.21
C LYS A 192 16.34 -25.71 15.76
N GLY A 193 15.42 -25.21 14.93
CA GLY A 193 14.02 -24.97 15.27
C GLY A 193 13.49 -23.68 14.63
N ALA A 194 12.19 -23.41 14.74
CA ALA A 194 11.63 -22.13 14.29
C ALA A 194 11.67 -21.08 15.43
N GLY A 195 11.98 -19.82 15.09
CA GLY A 195 11.80 -18.67 15.97
C GLY A 195 13.04 -18.15 16.71
N HIS A 196 12.82 -17.17 17.58
CA HIS A 196 13.86 -16.47 18.34
C HIS A 196 14.63 -17.36 19.31
N SER A 197 15.86 -17.72 18.94
CA SER A 197 16.83 -18.28 19.87
C SER A 197 17.74 -17.19 20.43
N ALA A 198 18.11 -17.29 21.71
CA ALA A 198 19.05 -16.35 22.34
C ALA A 198 20.45 -16.34 21.68
N GLY A 199 20.75 -17.35 20.86
CA GLY A 199 21.97 -17.44 20.05
C GLY A 199 21.89 -16.77 18.67
N ASN A 200 20.71 -16.32 18.23
CA ASN A 200 20.53 -15.74 16.90
C ASN A 200 21.10 -14.32 16.84
N GLN A 201 21.80 -14.00 15.76
CA GLN A 201 22.47 -12.71 15.60
C GLN A 201 21.71 -11.79 14.64
N ALA A 202 21.55 -10.52 15.02
CA ALA A 202 20.97 -9.52 14.15
C ALA A 202 21.95 -9.20 13.01
N ILE A 203 21.46 -9.27 11.77
CA ILE A 203 22.20 -8.92 10.55
C ILE A 203 22.00 -7.44 10.22
N GLU A 204 20.75 -6.97 10.24
CA GLU A 204 20.40 -5.59 9.94
C GLU A 204 19.10 -5.19 10.64
N THR A 205 19.05 -3.99 11.18
CA THR A 205 17.82 -3.37 11.71
C THR A 205 17.51 -2.09 10.94
N THR A 206 16.25 -1.92 10.57
CA THR A 206 15.74 -0.73 9.86
C THR A 206 14.33 -0.40 10.33
N THR A 207 13.83 0.79 10.00
CA THR A 207 12.47 1.19 10.35
C THR A 207 11.61 1.42 9.12
N ALA A 208 10.30 1.16 9.24
CA ALA A 208 9.33 1.50 8.20
C ALA A 208 8.02 2.00 8.80
N LYS A 209 7.47 3.04 8.19
CA LYS A 209 6.19 3.63 8.59
C LYS A 209 5.02 2.83 8.00
N VAL A 210 4.01 2.57 8.80
CA VAL A 210 2.77 1.91 8.40
C VAL A 210 1.93 2.86 7.54
N GLY A 211 1.60 2.43 6.33
CA GLY A 211 0.70 3.16 5.43
C GLY A 211 -0.75 3.16 5.90
N HIS A 212 -1.60 3.99 5.27
CA HIS A 212 -3.04 4.05 5.57
C HIS A 212 -3.80 2.74 5.29
N ASN A 213 -3.22 1.84 4.50
CA ASN A 213 -3.73 0.49 4.24
C ASN A 213 -3.29 -0.54 5.29
N GLY A 214 -2.59 -0.13 6.35
CA GLY A 214 -2.05 -1.00 7.38
C GLY A 214 -0.78 -1.74 6.98
N LEU A 215 -0.15 -1.40 5.86
CA LEU A 215 1.06 -2.08 5.37
C LEU A 215 2.33 -1.26 5.70
N ALA A 216 3.31 -1.89 6.33
CA ALA A 216 4.68 -1.39 6.41
C ALA A 216 5.62 -2.31 5.63
N VAL A 217 6.59 -1.73 4.91
CA VAL A 217 7.53 -2.49 4.07
C VAL A 217 8.96 -2.08 4.37
N ALA A 218 9.81 -3.04 4.71
CA ALA A 218 11.25 -2.87 4.86
C ALA A 218 11.99 -3.68 3.79
N GLU A 219 13.12 -3.15 3.32
CA GLU A 219 14.00 -3.83 2.36
C GLU A 219 15.34 -4.18 3.01
N PHE A 220 15.78 -5.44 2.85
CA PHE A 220 17.07 -5.93 3.36
C PHE A 220 17.96 -6.42 2.22
N ALA A 221 19.26 -6.16 2.31
CA ALA A 221 20.25 -6.74 1.42
C ALA A 221 20.83 -8.00 2.04
N LEU A 222 20.56 -9.17 1.45
CA LEU A 222 20.97 -10.46 2.02
C LEU A 222 22.49 -10.69 1.99
N THR A 223 23.23 -9.93 1.17
CA THR A 223 24.70 -9.94 1.13
C THR A 223 25.34 -9.59 2.47
N LYS A 224 24.65 -8.84 3.35
CA LYS A 224 25.16 -8.49 4.68
C LYS A 224 25.30 -9.70 5.59
N GLY A 225 24.40 -10.68 5.50
CA GLY A 225 24.51 -11.93 6.27
C GLY A 225 25.75 -12.73 5.87
N LEU A 226 26.07 -12.77 4.57
CA LEU A 226 27.28 -13.43 4.07
C LEU A 226 28.55 -12.73 4.57
N MET A 227 28.58 -11.39 4.55
CA MET A 227 29.70 -10.61 5.08
C MET A 227 29.93 -10.89 6.57
N GLN A 228 28.85 -11.01 7.35
CA GLN A 228 28.92 -11.32 8.78
C GLN A 228 29.50 -12.72 9.04
N LYS A 229 29.08 -13.75 8.29
CA LYS A 229 29.69 -15.10 8.39
C LYS A 229 31.15 -15.11 7.93
N ALA A 230 31.50 -14.41 6.86
CA ALA A 230 32.87 -14.29 6.40
C ALA A 230 33.78 -13.63 7.47
N MET A 231 33.30 -12.60 8.16
CA MET A 231 34.01 -11.96 9.28
C MET A 231 34.20 -12.89 10.49
N LYS A 232 33.33 -13.89 10.67
CA LYS A 232 33.46 -14.94 11.70
C LYS A 232 34.37 -16.10 11.28
N GLY A 233 34.95 -16.06 10.08
CA GLY A 233 35.85 -17.10 9.55
C GLY A 233 35.16 -18.18 8.71
N GLU A 234 33.84 -18.08 8.50
CA GLU A 234 33.09 -18.96 7.60
C GLU A 234 33.05 -18.36 6.18
N ALA A 235 34.13 -18.56 5.42
CA ALA A 235 34.27 -17.98 4.09
C ALA A 235 33.41 -18.66 3.01
N ASP A 236 32.93 -19.89 3.25
CA ASP A 236 32.24 -20.72 2.25
C ASP A 236 30.88 -21.22 2.76
N VAL A 237 30.01 -20.27 3.09
CA VAL A 237 28.65 -20.53 3.58
C VAL A 237 27.81 -21.13 2.47
N LYS A 238 27.34 -22.37 2.62
CA LYS A 238 26.49 -23.03 1.62
C LYS A 238 25.06 -22.46 1.61
N GLU A 239 24.50 -22.27 2.80
CA GLU A 239 23.13 -21.82 3.04
C GLU A 239 23.11 -20.89 4.25
N LEU A 240 22.26 -19.86 4.22
CA LEU A 240 21.93 -19.00 5.36
C LEU A 240 20.44 -19.14 5.63
N GLU A 241 20.09 -19.60 6.83
CA GLU A 241 18.71 -19.55 7.32
C GLU A 241 18.52 -18.21 8.02
N PHE A 242 17.37 -17.58 7.78
CA PHE A 242 17.07 -16.27 8.34
C PHE A 242 15.56 -16.11 8.57
N TYR A 243 15.24 -15.13 9.40
CA TYR A 243 13.87 -14.66 9.60
C TYR A 243 13.89 -13.15 9.81
N VAL A 244 12.76 -12.50 9.58
CA VAL A 244 12.60 -11.07 9.83
C VAL A 244 11.60 -10.87 10.95
N THR A 245 11.93 -9.96 11.85
CA THR A 245 11.11 -9.66 12.99
C THR A 245 10.65 -8.23 12.95
N VAL A 246 9.44 -7.98 13.39
CA VAL A 246 8.82 -6.66 13.37
C VAL A 246 8.36 -6.30 14.77
N GLU A 247 8.87 -5.19 15.28
CA GLU A 247 8.54 -4.67 16.59
C GLU A 247 7.88 -3.29 16.45
N TYR A 248 6.97 -2.97 17.36
CA TYR A 248 6.41 -1.63 17.51
C TYR A 248 6.74 -1.04 18.89
N TYR A 249 6.67 -1.87 19.93
CA TYR A 249 7.14 -1.54 21.28
C TYR A 249 8.33 -2.46 21.60
N LYS A 250 9.39 -1.90 22.19
CA LYS A 250 10.59 -2.64 22.57
C LYS A 250 10.21 -3.86 23.43
N GLY A 251 10.52 -5.08 22.97
CA GLY A 251 10.19 -6.32 23.68
C GLY A 251 8.90 -7.06 23.24
N LYS A 252 8.26 -6.66 22.13
CA LYS A 252 7.19 -7.43 21.45
C LYS A 252 7.60 -7.74 20.03
N ILE A 253 7.89 -9.01 19.76
CA ILE A 253 8.47 -9.43 18.49
C ILE A 253 7.47 -10.25 17.67
N HIS A 254 7.28 -9.87 16.41
CA HIS A 254 6.51 -10.62 15.41
C HIS A 254 7.45 -11.10 14.31
N ASP A 255 7.68 -12.41 14.24
CA ASP A 255 8.57 -13.06 13.28
C ASP A 255 7.85 -13.47 11.99
N SER A 256 8.60 -13.48 10.89
CA SER A 256 8.22 -14.17 9.66
C SER A 256 8.48 -15.68 9.80
N GLU A 257 7.92 -16.48 8.89
CA GLU A 257 8.39 -17.86 8.71
C GLU A 257 9.90 -17.88 8.38
N ASN A 258 10.60 -18.95 8.80
CA ASN A 258 11.99 -19.20 8.45
C ASN A 258 12.14 -19.40 6.95
N VAL A 259 13.17 -18.78 6.36
CA VAL A 259 13.47 -18.91 4.94
C VAL A 259 14.95 -19.18 4.72
N ASN A 260 15.24 -20.08 3.77
CA ASN A 260 16.61 -20.46 3.41
C ASN A 260 17.11 -19.66 2.20
N VAL A 261 18.36 -19.21 2.27
CA VAL A 261 19.09 -18.55 1.18
C VAL A 261 20.21 -19.45 0.70
N HIS A 262 20.28 -19.72 -0.60
CA HIS A 262 21.36 -20.52 -1.18
C HIS A 262 22.50 -19.64 -1.68
N ASN A 263 23.76 -20.01 -1.39
CA ASN A 263 24.95 -19.28 -1.83
C ASN A 263 25.39 -19.73 -3.23
N PRO A 264 25.23 -18.88 -4.27
CA PRO A 264 25.65 -19.23 -5.62
C PRO A 264 27.18 -19.22 -5.81
N LEU A 265 27.96 -18.68 -4.86
CA LEU A 265 29.42 -18.69 -4.89
C LEU A 265 30.05 -19.86 -4.12
N TYR A 266 29.25 -20.71 -3.48
CA TYR A 266 29.77 -21.85 -2.73
C TYR A 266 30.57 -22.78 -3.64
N LYS A 267 31.86 -22.95 -3.32
CA LYS A 267 32.70 -23.93 -4.00
C LYS A 267 32.79 -25.15 -3.09
N ALA A 268 32.02 -26.19 -3.40
CA ALA A 268 32.13 -27.45 -2.69
C ALA A 268 33.61 -27.86 -2.61
N PRO A 269 34.14 -28.17 -1.41
CA PRO A 269 35.52 -28.58 -1.30
C PRO A 269 35.72 -29.76 -2.25
N GLU A 270 36.72 -29.66 -3.12
CA GLU A 270 37.11 -30.77 -3.97
C GLU A 270 37.29 -31.97 -3.06
N LYS A 271 36.49 -33.02 -3.28
CA LYS A 271 36.66 -34.29 -2.58
C LYS A 271 38.06 -34.77 -2.89
N LYS A 272 39.02 -34.51 -2.00
CA LYS A 272 40.25 -35.28 -1.94
C LYS A 272 39.81 -36.73 -1.84
N LYS A 273 40.14 -37.53 -2.86
CA LYS A 273 39.96 -38.99 -2.81
C LYS A 273 40.69 -39.48 -1.56
N SER A 274 39.95 -39.77 -0.50
CA SER A 274 40.50 -40.38 0.70
C SER A 274 40.79 -41.83 0.36
N HIS A 275 42.06 -42.18 0.21
CA HIS A 275 42.51 -43.54 0.40
C HIS A 275 42.14 -44.00 1.83
N PRO A 276 41.71 -45.26 2.01
CA PRO A 276 41.27 -45.73 3.32
C PRO A 276 42.47 -45.79 4.28
N LYS A 277 42.31 -45.29 5.51
CA LYS A 277 43.27 -45.56 6.59
C LYS A 277 42.56 -45.95 7.89
N ALA A 278 42.77 -47.23 8.19
CA ALA A 278 43.06 -47.92 9.45
C ALA A 278 42.47 -47.43 10.78
N GLN A 279 41.93 -48.40 11.53
CA GLN A 279 41.55 -48.34 12.93
C GLN A 279 42.71 -48.00 13.87
N GLY A 280 42.42 -47.17 14.88
CA GLY A 280 43.17 -47.07 16.14
C GLY A 280 43.85 -45.72 16.39
N SER A 281 43.47 -45.07 17.50
CA SER A 281 44.17 -44.01 18.29
C SER A 281 43.47 -42.62 18.31
N PRO A 282 43.71 -41.75 19.32
CA PRO A 282 43.11 -41.80 20.65
C PRO A 282 42.58 -40.40 21.05
N ALA A 283 41.31 -40.10 20.75
CA ALA A 283 40.62 -38.92 21.27
C ALA A 283 39.19 -39.26 21.74
N GLU A 284 39.03 -40.52 22.13
CA GLU A 284 37.82 -41.07 22.71
C GLU A 284 38.12 -41.29 24.19
N GLN A 285 37.78 -40.31 25.05
CA GLN A 285 37.39 -40.47 26.47
C GLN A 285 37.37 -39.13 27.23
N LYS A 286 36.17 -38.54 27.44
CA LYS A 286 35.53 -38.16 28.74
C LYS A 286 34.44 -37.07 28.60
N PRO A 287 33.47 -36.98 29.55
CA PRO A 287 32.03 -36.97 29.25
C PRO A 287 31.27 -35.65 29.51
N LEU A 288 29.96 -35.67 29.23
CA LEU A 288 28.94 -34.64 29.55
C LEU A 288 28.74 -34.40 31.06
N SER A 289 28.41 -33.16 31.47
CA SER A 289 28.01 -32.84 32.84
C SER A 289 26.89 -31.77 32.94
N LYS A 290 26.13 -31.87 34.04
CA LYS A 290 24.80 -31.29 34.36
C LYS A 290 24.84 -29.92 35.05
N ARG A 291 23.68 -29.25 35.04
CA ARG A 291 23.15 -28.14 35.89
C ARG A 291 23.07 -26.78 35.18
N GLU A 292 21.92 -26.18 34.86
CA GLU A 292 20.54 -26.36 35.37
C GLU A 292 20.47 -26.70 36.86
N GLU A 293 20.96 -25.80 37.70
CA GLU A 293 20.54 -25.68 39.09
C GLU A 293 20.91 -24.27 39.57
N LYS A 294 19.98 -23.32 39.37
CA LYS A 294 19.59 -22.32 40.38
C LYS A 294 18.39 -21.51 39.89
N ASN A 295 17.23 -21.89 40.43
CA ASN A 295 15.94 -21.19 40.43
C ASN A 295 15.99 -19.84 41.17
N ILE A 296 14.89 -19.07 41.01
CA ILE A 296 14.33 -17.96 41.84
C ILE A 296 14.29 -16.62 41.04
N LEU A 297 13.17 -15.89 40.83
CA LEU A 297 11.79 -15.92 41.35
C LEU A 297 10.80 -15.24 40.37
N ILE A 298 9.52 -15.44 40.70
CA ILE A 298 8.26 -15.26 39.98
C ILE A 298 7.83 -13.80 39.83
N HIS A 299 7.13 -13.47 38.72
CA HIS A 299 5.82 -12.80 38.80
C HIS A 299 4.95 -13.15 37.60
N GLN A 300 3.94 -14.00 37.82
CA GLN A 300 2.70 -13.96 37.06
C GLN A 300 1.81 -12.88 37.66
N ALA A 301 1.23 -12.03 36.81
CA ALA A 301 -0.16 -11.60 36.94
C ALA A 301 -0.60 -10.83 35.68
N ASN A 302 -1.86 -11.08 35.30
CA ASN A 302 -2.73 -10.26 34.44
C ASN A 302 -2.66 -10.58 32.94
N GLY A 303 -3.30 -11.70 32.62
CA GLY A 303 -3.33 -12.28 31.29
C GLY A 303 -4.15 -11.51 30.27
N TYR A 304 -3.76 -11.69 29.00
CA TYR A 304 -4.63 -11.62 27.83
C TYR A 304 -4.01 -12.45 26.68
N LEU A 305 -4.91 -13.22 26.05
CA LEU A 305 -4.97 -13.89 24.74
C LEU A 305 -3.69 -14.13 23.91
N HIS A 306 -3.43 -15.41 23.60
CA HIS A 306 -2.46 -15.94 22.64
C HIS A 306 -3.06 -16.08 21.23
N ASP A 307 -2.25 -15.94 20.17
CA ASP A 307 -2.58 -16.37 18.81
C ASP A 307 -1.29 -16.71 18.04
N TRP A 308 -1.17 -17.92 17.49
CA TRP A 308 -0.01 -18.44 16.73
C TRP A 308 -0.50 -19.17 15.47
N ALA A 309 0.31 -19.23 14.41
CA ALA A 309 0.05 -20.06 13.23
C ALA A 309 1.35 -20.46 12.51
N GLU A 310 1.38 -21.65 11.89
CA GLU A 310 2.55 -22.30 11.28
C GLU A 310 2.18 -22.85 9.88
N VAL A 311 3.05 -22.74 8.87
CA VAL A 311 2.97 -23.50 7.58
C VAL A 311 4.37 -23.91 7.11
N LYS A 312 4.47 -25.11 6.51
CA LYS A 312 5.72 -25.75 6.03
C LYS A 312 5.81 -25.79 4.50
N GLY A 313 7.02 -25.68 3.94
CA GLY A 313 7.33 -25.89 2.51
C GLY A 313 8.72 -26.55 2.29
N LYS A 314 8.89 -27.30 1.19
CA LYS A 314 10.12 -28.04 0.81
C LYS A 314 10.77 -27.46 -0.46
N ALA A 315 12.10 -27.54 -0.57
CA ALA A 315 12.92 -26.94 -1.65
C ALA A 315 13.61 -27.97 -2.60
N GLN A 316 14.00 -27.51 -3.81
CA GLN A 316 14.79 -28.21 -4.82
C GLN A 316 15.99 -27.36 -5.31
N LYS A 317 16.99 -28.03 -5.89
CA LYS A 317 18.42 -27.65 -5.88
C LYS A 317 18.89 -26.63 -6.94
N ASP A 318 18.12 -26.35 -7.99
CA ASP A 318 18.67 -25.73 -9.22
C ASP A 318 17.90 -24.49 -9.74
N LYS A 319 17.69 -23.45 -8.92
CA LYS A 319 16.93 -22.23 -9.33
C LYS A 319 17.86 -21.05 -9.68
N GLU A 320 17.70 -20.45 -10.87
CA GLU A 320 18.43 -19.27 -11.36
C GLU A 320 17.91 -17.93 -10.78
N VAL A 321 18.77 -16.89 -10.82
CA VAL A 321 18.47 -15.51 -10.40
C VAL A 321 17.35 -14.89 -11.25
N THR A 322 16.37 -14.23 -10.61
CA THR A 322 15.25 -13.61 -11.32
C THR A 322 15.69 -12.30 -11.99
N VAL A 323 15.79 -12.30 -13.31
CA VAL A 323 16.10 -11.10 -14.12
C VAL A 323 14.82 -10.50 -14.69
N ASN A 324 14.69 -9.16 -14.60
CA ASN A 324 13.59 -8.42 -15.21
C ASN A 324 13.73 -8.40 -16.75
N ARG A 325 13.01 -9.28 -17.45
CA ARG A 325 12.86 -9.25 -18.90
C ARG A 325 11.47 -8.75 -19.27
N ASN A 326 11.36 -7.48 -19.63
CA ASN A 326 10.29 -6.98 -20.49
C ASN A 326 10.85 -5.93 -21.45
N HIS A 327 11.27 -6.39 -22.63
CA HIS A 327 11.39 -5.57 -23.84
C HIS A 327 10.79 -6.34 -25.02
N GLY A 328 9.91 -5.67 -25.76
CA GLY A 328 9.69 -5.91 -27.19
C GLY A 328 8.52 -6.80 -27.58
N ARG A 329 7.38 -6.19 -27.95
CA ARG A 329 6.67 -6.57 -29.19
C ARG A 329 6.21 -5.31 -29.92
N SER A 330 6.66 -5.24 -31.18
CA SER A 330 6.29 -4.24 -32.18
C SER A 330 4.86 -4.46 -32.68
N MET A 331 4.31 -3.39 -33.24
CA MET A 331 2.94 -3.21 -33.73
C MET A 331 2.65 -4.00 -35.00
N VAL A 332 1.39 -4.39 -35.17
CA VAL A 332 0.75 -4.61 -36.48
C VAL A 332 -0.66 -4.00 -36.40
N GLU A 333 -0.98 -3.13 -37.36
CA GLU A 333 -2.29 -2.52 -37.59
C GLU A 333 -3.31 -3.53 -38.13
N VAL A 334 -4.58 -3.41 -37.71
CA VAL A 334 -5.75 -3.65 -38.57
C VAL A 334 -6.82 -2.61 -38.26
N ALA A 335 -7.37 -2.03 -39.33
CA ALA A 335 -8.28 -0.91 -39.39
C ALA A 335 -9.74 -1.20 -38.93
N ALA A 336 -10.45 -0.08 -38.79
CA ALA A 336 -11.83 0.23 -38.36
C ALA A 336 -12.96 -0.75 -38.80
N GLN A 337 -14.16 -0.79 -38.20
CA GLN A 337 -15.17 0.30 -38.17
C GLN A 337 -16.31 0.13 -37.15
N SER A 338 -16.75 1.30 -36.69
CA SER A 338 -18.01 1.80 -36.11
C SER A 338 -19.15 0.88 -35.69
N SER A 339 -19.70 1.13 -34.49
CA SER A 339 -21.08 1.62 -34.38
C SER A 339 -21.31 2.35 -33.04
N GLN A 340 -22.04 3.47 -33.12
CA GLN A 340 -22.22 4.46 -32.08
C GLN A 340 -23.13 3.98 -30.94
N LYS A 341 -22.66 4.09 -29.69
CA LYS A 341 -23.51 4.17 -28.48
C LYS A 341 -22.80 4.98 -27.40
N GLN A 342 -23.37 6.15 -27.13
CA GLN A 342 -23.17 7.11 -26.04
C GLN A 342 -21.93 6.92 -25.14
N GLU A 343 -21.01 7.88 -25.26
CA GLU A 343 -19.75 8.00 -24.52
C GLU A 343 -19.95 8.11 -23.00
N ILE A 344 -19.63 7.04 -22.28
CA ILE A 344 -19.05 7.16 -20.94
C ILE A 344 -17.55 6.89 -21.09
N ASN A 345 -16.80 7.98 -21.01
CA ASN A 345 -15.39 8.12 -21.36
C ASN A 345 -14.48 7.04 -20.71
N LYS A 346 -13.75 6.29 -21.55
CA LYS A 346 -12.72 5.28 -21.18
C LYS A 346 -11.62 5.85 -20.25
N ASN A 347 -11.49 7.17 -20.13
CA ASN A 347 -10.53 7.86 -19.26
C ASN A 347 -10.90 7.95 -17.77
N SER A 348 -12.12 7.59 -17.35
CA SER A 348 -12.54 7.67 -15.94
C SER A 348 -11.93 6.59 -15.03
N LYS A 349 -11.39 5.50 -15.60
CA LYS A 349 -10.84 4.36 -14.85
C LYS A 349 -9.51 4.63 -14.14
N ASN A 350 -8.83 5.73 -14.45
CA ASN A 350 -7.49 6.06 -13.94
C ASN A 350 -7.45 7.40 -13.17
N CYS A 351 -8.58 7.85 -12.61
CA CYS A 351 -8.58 9.05 -11.78
C CYS A 351 -7.99 8.75 -10.40
N TYR A 352 -6.69 9.02 -10.23
CA TYR A 352 -5.99 8.88 -8.94
C TYR A 352 -6.66 9.66 -7.81
N CYS A 353 -7.22 10.83 -8.09
CA CYS A 353 -7.90 11.62 -7.06
C CYS A 353 -9.11 10.88 -6.49
N PHE A 354 -9.84 10.15 -7.33
CA PHE A 354 -10.96 9.33 -6.88
C PHE A 354 -10.48 8.06 -6.18
N LEU A 355 -9.46 7.39 -6.72
CA LEU A 355 -8.89 6.17 -6.13
C LEU A 355 -8.25 6.42 -4.74
N GLN A 356 -7.67 7.59 -4.53
CA GLN A 356 -7.06 8.02 -3.27
C GLN A 356 -8.05 8.73 -2.33
N GLY A 357 -9.34 8.84 -2.71
CA GLY A 357 -10.38 9.50 -1.91
C GLY A 357 -10.23 11.02 -1.80
N ILE A 358 -9.36 11.64 -2.59
CA ILE A 358 -9.15 13.10 -2.66
C ILE A 358 -10.36 13.79 -3.30
N ALA A 359 -10.99 13.15 -4.30
CA ALA A 359 -12.16 13.65 -5.00
C ALA A 359 -13.34 12.70 -4.87
N LYS A 360 -14.53 13.25 -4.63
CA LYS A 360 -15.78 12.47 -4.54
C LYS A 360 -16.24 11.90 -5.89
N MET A 361 -15.76 12.47 -7.01
CA MET A 361 -16.08 12.03 -8.37
C MET A 361 -14.79 11.92 -9.22
N PRO A 362 -14.70 10.93 -10.12
CA PRO A 362 -13.56 10.80 -11.02
C PRO A 362 -13.55 11.92 -12.07
N CYS A 363 -12.41 12.57 -12.25
CA CYS A 363 -12.22 13.53 -13.33
C CYS A 363 -11.94 12.81 -14.66
N SER A 364 -12.19 13.50 -15.79
CA SER A 364 -11.94 12.99 -17.14
C SER A 364 -10.46 12.95 -17.53
N GLY A 365 -9.55 13.17 -16.58
CA GLY A 365 -8.10 13.10 -16.79
C GLY A 365 -7.51 14.29 -17.56
N LYS A 366 -8.19 15.44 -17.57
CA LYS A 366 -7.76 16.68 -18.25
C LYS A 366 -7.70 17.87 -17.31
N GLY A 367 -6.74 17.86 -16.37
CA GLY A 367 -6.31 19.14 -15.77
C GLY A 367 -7.34 19.87 -14.90
N SER A 368 -8.06 19.18 -14.02
CA SER A 368 -8.79 19.88 -12.95
C SER A 368 -7.81 20.83 -12.24
N SER A 369 -8.12 22.13 -12.29
CA SER A 369 -7.27 23.17 -11.74
C SER A 369 -7.38 23.17 -10.21
N VAL A 370 -6.31 23.56 -9.53
CA VAL A 370 -6.38 23.82 -8.10
C VAL A 370 -7.20 25.09 -7.89
N THR A 371 -8.39 24.93 -7.32
CA THR A 371 -9.26 26.04 -6.90
C THR A 371 -8.82 26.67 -5.57
N ASP A 372 -9.33 27.87 -5.31
CA ASP A 372 -9.17 28.55 -4.02
C ASP A 372 -9.70 27.74 -2.84
N GLU A 373 -10.76 26.96 -3.06
CA GLU A 373 -11.32 26.07 -2.04
C GLU A 373 -10.30 25.01 -1.59
N HIS A 374 -9.50 24.45 -2.50
CA HIS A 374 -8.44 23.51 -2.10
C HIS A 374 -7.42 24.16 -1.17
N TYR A 375 -6.99 25.39 -1.46
CA TYR A 375 -6.07 26.13 -0.59
C TYR A 375 -6.71 26.46 0.76
N GLN A 376 -7.99 26.83 0.80
CA GLN A 376 -8.72 27.09 2.05
C GLN A 376 -8.90 25.82 2.88
N ASN A 377 -9.18 24.68 2.26
CA ASN A 377 -9.29 23.40 2.96
C ASN A 377 -7.94 22.95 3.52
N LEU A 378 -6.85 23.14 2.76
CA LEU A 378 -5.50 22.88 3.26
C LEU A 378 -5.11 23.82 4.40
N ALA A 379 -5.53 25.09 4.32
CA ALA A 379 -5.31 26.07 5.38
C ALA A 379 -5.96 25.65 6.69
N LYS A 380 -7.21 25.18 6.64
CA LYS A 380 -7.91 24.63 7.81
C LYS A 380 -7.23 23.37 8.37
N ASP A 381 -6.76 22.47 7.51
CA ASP A 381 -6.11 21.22 7.93
C ASP A 381 -4.73 21.43 8.58
N ILE A 382 -3.93 22.38 8.07
CA ILE A 382 -2.54 22.60 8.53
C ILE A 382 -2.43 23.78 9.53
N GLY A 383 -3.41 24.67 9.54
CA GLY A 383 -3.39 25.91 10.33
C GLY A 383 -2.43 26.97 9.77
N VAL A 384 -2.21 26.98 8.45
CA VAL A 384 -1.40 27.97 7.72
C VAL A 384 -2.33 28.74 6.79
N GLU A 385 -2.12 30.04 6.61
CA GLU A 385 -2.96 30.84 5.71
C GLU A 385 -2.94 30.32 4.27
N ALA A 386 -4.11 30.23 3.63
CA ALA A 386 -4.25 29.79 2.24
C ALA A 386 -3.37 30.61 1.27
N LYS A 387 -3.21 31.90 1.57
CA LYS A 387 -2.38 32.84 0.82
C LYS A 387 -0.90 32.43 0.80
N VAL A 388 -0.37 31.84 1.87
CA VAL A 388 1.01 31.33 1.92
C VAL A 388 1.21 30.17 0.93
N PHE A 389 0.26 29.23 0.86
CA PHE A 389 0.32 28.13 -0.12
C PHE A 389 0.23 28.63 -1.55
N LYS A 390 -0.64 29.62 -1.82
CA LYS A 390 -0.74 30.26 -3.14
C LYS A 390 0.58 30.94 -3.54
N THR A 391 1.21 31.67 -2.61
CA THR A 391 2.52 32.29 -2.81
C THR A 391 3.56 31.26 -3.24
N VAL A 392 3.68 30.13 -2.53
CA VAL A 392 4.61 29.05 -2.89
C VAL A 392 4.29 28.51 -4.29
N ALA A 393 3.02 28.22 -4.58
CA ALA A 393 2.62 27.70 -5.90
C ALA A 393 3.04 28.65 -7.05
N ILE A 394 2.86 29.96 -6.88
CA ILE A 394 3.19 30.96 -7.90
C ILE A 394 4.71 31.06 -8.07
N ILE A 395 5.48 31.11 -6.99
CA ILE A 395 6.93 31.22 -7.07
C ILE A 395 7.56 29.97 -7.68
N GLU A 396 7.11 28.77 -7.30
CA GLU A 396 7.66 27.50 -7.79
C GLU A 396 7.30 27.24 -9.26
N SER A 397 6.09 27.63 -9.69
CA SER A 397 5.71 27.54 -11.11
C SER A 397 6.23 28.70 -11.96
N GLY A 398 6.76 29.76 -11.33
CA GLY A 398 7.05 31.05 -11.95
C GLY A 398 5.82 31.75 -12.53
N GLY A 399 4.63 31.49 -11.96
CA GLY A 399 3.33 31.96 -12.45
C GLY A 399 2.87 31.34 -13.78
N ARG A 400 3.58 30.31 -14.28
CA ARG A 400 3.32 29.68 -15.58
C ARG A 400 2.38 28.48 -15.47
N LYS A 401 1.95 27.97 -16.63
CA LYS A 401 1.10 26.77 -16.74
C LYS A 401 1.80 25.57 -16.08
N SER A 402 1.05 24.81 -15.29
CA SER A 402 1.47 23.56 -14.63
C SER A 402 1.56 22.37 -15.59
N PHE A 403 0.99 22.52 -16.79
CA PHE A 403 1.01 21.57 -17.89
C PHE A 403 1.55 22.22 -19.15
N ILE A 404 2.27 21.44 -19.93
CA ILE A 404 2.79 21.81 -21.25
C ILE A 404 2.21 20.88 -22.31
N ASN A 405 2.24 21.31 -23.57
CA ASN A 405 2.01 20.41 -24.70
C ASN A 405 3.36 19.85 -25.14
N TYR A 406 3.56 18.55 -24.98
CA TYR A 406 4.73 17.84 -25.46
C TYR A 406 4.27 16.80 -26.49
N LYS A 407 4.65 17.00 -27.76
CA LYS A 407 4.32 16.11 -28.88
C LYS A 407 2.82 15.81 -29.03
N GLY A 408 1.97 16.82 -28.84
CA GLY A 408 0.52 16.69 -28.96
C GLY A 408 -0.17 16.18 -27.70
N GLU A 409 0.59 15.85 -26.65
CA GLU A 409 0.05 15.37 -25.38
C GLU A 409 0.24 16.41 -24.27
N GLN A 410 -0.77 16.55 -23.42
CA GLN A 410 -0.65 17.34 -22.21
C GLN A 410 0.21 16.59 -21.18
N ARG A 411 1.29 17.22 -20.72
CA ARG A 411 2.22 16.65 -19.73
C ARG A 411 2.47 17.64 -18.59
N ALA A 412 2.57 17.15 -17.37
CA ALA A 412 2.87 17.98 -16.21
C ALA A 412 4.26 18.58 -16.36
N LYS A 413 4.41 19.89 -16.17
CA LYS A 413 5.70 20.55 -16.27
C LYS A 413 6.72 19.90 -15.32
N ILE A 414 7.93 19.64 -15.81
CA ILE A 414 9.01 19.06 -15.01
C ILE A 414 10.27 19.93 -15.06
N LEU A 415 11.15 19.75 -14.08
CA LEU A 415 12.56 20.12 -14.16
C LEU A 415 13.39 18.87 -13.85
N TYR A 416 14.29 18.50 -14.76
CA TYR A 416 15.14 17.33 -14.60
C TYR A 416 16.45 17.70 -13.90
N GLU A 417 16.78 16.98 -12.82
CA GLU A 417 17.97 17.22 -12.01
C GLU A 417 19.04 16.12 -12.17
N ARG A 418 20.02 16.37 -13.05
CA ARG A 418 21.11 15.42 -13.36
C ARG A 418 21.90 14.90 -12.15
N HIS A 419 21.97 15.69 -11.09
CA HIS A 419 22.67 15.34 -9.87
C HIS A 419 21.87 14.44 -8.94
N TYR A 420 20.54 14.48 -9.00
CA TYR A 420 19.72 13.45 -8.37
C TYR A 420 19.85 12.13 -9.12
N MET A 421 19.89 12.15 -10.46
CA MET A 421 20.10 10.93 -11.23
C MET A 421 21.43 10.28 -10.86
N TYR A 422 22.52 11.05 -10.82
CA TYR A 422 23.83 10.56 -10.36
C TYR A 422 23.74 9.92 -8.96
N ARG A 423 23.14 10.62 -7.98
CA ARG A 423 22.96 10.10 -6.60
C ARG A 423 22.12 8.83 -6.50
N PHE A 424 21.19 8.60 -7.42
CA PHE A 424 20.43 7.34 -7.46
C PHE A 424 21.21 6.24 -8.14
N LEU A 425 21.97 6.55 -9.19
CA LEU A 425 22.82 5.59 -9.89
C LEU A 425 23.98 5.11 -9.02
N THR A 426 24.53 5.92 -8.11
CA THR A 426 25.57 5.48 -7.15
C THR A 426 25.15 4.35 -6.23
N LYS A 427 23.85 4.10 -6.10
CA LYS A 427 23.31 2.99 -5.30
C LYS A 427 23.22 1.68 -6.08
N ILE A 428 23.43 1.71 -7.40
CA ILE A 428 23.16 0.57 -8.29
C ILE A 428 24.22 0.35 -9.38
N LYS A 429 25.14 1.29 -9.61
CA LYS A 429 26.21 1.21 -10.63
C LYS A 429 27.58 1.32 -9.98
N SER A 430 28.58 0.69 -10.60
CA SER A 430 29.97 0.86 -10.17
C SER A 430 30.46 2.28 -10.45
N GLU A 431 31.55 2.66 -9.80
CA GLU A 431 32.21 3.96 -10.01
C GLU A 431 32.66 4.14 -11.46
N ASP A 432 33.22 3.10 -12.08
CA ASP A 432 33.62 3.12 -13.50
C ASP A 432 32.43 3.32 -14.45
N GLU A 433 31.29 2.67 -14.19
CA GLU A 433 30.08 2.88 -14.98
C GLU A 433 29.55 4.30 -14.84
N LEU A 434 29.60 4.86 -13.63
CA LEU A 434 29.18 6.23 -13.37
C LEU A 434 30.05 7.25 -14.07
N GLU A 435 31.37 7.08 -14.03
CA GLU A 435 32.29 7.99 -14.73
C GLU A 435 32.13 7.90 -16.25
N LYS A 436 31.87 6.70 -16.79
CA LYS A 436 31.49 6.54 -18.20
C LYS A 436 30.19 7.27 -18.53
N LEU A 437 29.14 7.12 -17.72
CA LEU A 437 27.85 7.78 -17.93
C LEU A 437 27.95 9.31 -17.79
N LYS A 438 28.73 9.78 -16.83
CA LYS A 438 28.98 11.21 -16.60
C LYS A 438 29.70 11.85 -17.79
N LYS A 439 30.68 11.15 -18.37
CA LYS A 439 31.38 11.60 -19.59
C LYS A 439 30.49 11.53 -20.83
N ALA A 440 29.75 10.44 -21.00
CA ALA A 440 28.93 10.21 -22.19
C ALA A 440 27.62 11.02 -22.21
N SER A 441 27.10 11.41 -21.04
CA SER A 441 25.81 12.09 -20.92
C SER A 441 25.80 13.08 -19.74
N PRO A 442 26.67 14.11 -19.75
CA PRO A 442 26.82 15.06 -18.64
C PRO A 442 25.57 15.90 -18.36
N ASP A 443 24.64 15.99 -19.32
CA ASP A 443 23.34 16.65 -19.11
C ASP A 443 22.31 15.76 -18.40
N LEU A 444 22.55 14.45 -18.37
CA LEU A 444 21.66 13.47 -17.75
C LEU A 444 22.20 12.99 -16.40
N VAL A 445 23.51 12.82 -16.29
CA VAL A 445 24.18 12.22 -15.13
C VAL A 445 25.41 13.05 -14.81
N HIS A 446 25.40 13.74 -13.67
CA HIS A 446 26.57 14.49 -13.20
C HIS A 446 26.50 14.71 -11.69
N ASN A 447 27.62 14.64 -10.97
CA ASN A 447 27.63 14.85 -9.53
C ASN A 447 27.33 16.31 -9.11
N VAL A 448 27.65 17.27 -9.99
CA VAL A 448 27.30 18.70 -9.84
C VAL A 448 25.96 19.00 -10.49
N GLY A 449 25.04 19.65 -9.76
CA GLY A 449 23.75 20.10 -10.28
C GLY A 449 23.88 21.15 -11.37
N THR A 450 22.91 21.24 -12.27
CA THR A 450 22.91 22.20 -13.39
C THR A 450 23.02 23.65 -12.88
N TYR A 451 22.32 23.98 -11.80
CA TYR A 451 22.35 25.31 -11.16
C TYR A 451 23.72 25.71 -10.59
N LYS A 452 24.66 24.77 -10.44
CA LYS A 452 26.02 24.99 -9.89
C LYS A 452 27.11 24.96 -10.95
N ASP A 453 26.78 24.59 -12.18
CA ASP A 453 27.75 24.43 -13.25
C ASP A 453 27.55 25.56 -14.28
N PRO A 454 28.51 26.49 -14.42
CA PRO A 454 28.39 27.61 -15.34
C PRO A 454 28.33 27.17 -16.81
N ASN A 455 28.76 25.95 -17.13
CA ASN A 455 28.74 25.38 -18.47
C ASN A 455 27.47 24.58 -18.77
N ALA A 456 26.63 24.33 -17.76
CA ALA A 456 25.39 23.56 -17.93
C ALA A 456 24.17 24.48 -18.00
N LYS A 457 23.20 24.10 -18.84
CA LYS A 457 21.91 24.80 -18.93
C LYS A 457 20.77 23.80 -18.77
N TYR A 458 19.72 24.22 -18.06
CA TYR A 458 18.53 23.38 -17.92
C TYR A 458 17.89 23.12 -19.28
N GLY A 459 17.75 24.15 -20.11
CA GLY A 459 17.03 24.08 -21.39
C GLY A 459 15.53 24.39 -21.24
N SER A 460 14.84 24.39 -22.37
CA SER A 460 13.40 24.56 -22.53
C SER A 460 12.58 23.45 -21.86
N GLU A 461 11.26 23.67 -21.75
CA GLU A 461 10.33 22.69 -21.19
C GLU A 461 10.31 21.39 -22.03
N THR A 462 10.40 21.49 -23.36
CA THR A 462 10.52 20.33 -24.27
C THR A 462 11.81 19.55 -24.02
N GLU A 463 12.94 20.24 -23.86
CA GLU A 463 14.23 19.60 -23.60
C GLU A 463 14.24 18.86 -22.25
N GLN A 464 13.47 19.32 -21.24
CA GLN A 464 13.33 18.55 -19.98
C GLN A 464 12.73 17.16 -20.23
N PHE A 465 11.73 17.05 -21.10
CA PHE A 465 11.12 15.77 -21.44
C PHE A 465 12.01 14.88 -22.30
N GLU A 466 12.83 15.47 -23.16
CA GLU A 466 13.86 14.73 -23.88
C GLU A 466 14.92 14.19 -22.93
N LYS A 467 15.36 14.99 -21.95
CA LYS A 467 16.26 14.54 -20.88
C LYS A 467 15.65 13.39 -20.08
N LEU A 468 14.40 13.53 -19.62
CA LEU A 468 13.68 12.46 -18.93
C LEU A 468 13.59 11.19 -19.79
N SER A 469 13.22 11.31 -21.07
CA SER A 469 13.08 10.17 -21.99
C SER A 469 14.41 9.44 -22.21
N LYS A 470 15.52 10.18 -22.35
CA LYS A 470 16.87 9.60 -22.46
C LYS A 470 17.32 8.98 -21.13
N ALA A 471 17.11 9.67 -20.00
CA ALA A 471 17.48 9.19 -18.67
C ALA A 471 16.72 7.90 -18.28
N LYS A 472 15.46 7.75 -18.71
CA LYS A 472 14.68 6.52 -18.50
C LYS A 472 15.29 5.29 -19.14
N LYS A 473 16.03 5.45 -20.25
CA LYS A 473 16.80 4.36 -20.89
C LYS A 473 17.98 3.92 -20.03
N ILE A 474 18.55 4.82 -19.22
CA ILE A 474 19.61 4.50 -18.26
C ILE A 474 19.03 3.80 -17.03
N ASN A 475 18.03 4.43 -16.40
CA ASN A 475 17.26 3.82 -15.32
C ASN A 475 15.92 4.56 -15.15
N ASN A 476 14.81 3.88 -15.46
CA ASN A 476 13.48 4.47 -15.45
C ASN A 476 13.07 5.07 -14.09
N GLY A 477 13.22 4.30 -13.01
CA GLY A 477 12.82 4.75 -11.68
C GLY A 477 13.67 5.92 -11.17
N ALA A 478 14.99 5.87 -11.38
CA ALA A 478 15.90 6.96 -11.01
C ALA A 478 15.59 8.24 -11.79
N ALA A 479 15.30 8.13 -13.09
CA ALA A 479 14.97 9.27 -13.93
C ALA A 479 13.71 10.00 -13.44
N ILE A 480 12.64 9.27 -13.16
CA ILE A 480 11.38 9.87 -12.64
C ILE A 480 11.59 10.52 -11.27
N LYS A 481 12.33 9.86 -10.37
CA LYS A 481 12.68 10.42 -9.04
C LYS A 481 13.55 11.67 -9.13
N SER A 482 14.25 11.87 -10.24
CA SER A 482 15.14 13.01 -10.49
C SER A 482 14.44 14.21 -11.12
N CYS A 483 13.13 14.16 -11.31
CA CYS A 483 12.35 15.31 -11.77
C CYS A 483 11.59 15.95 -10.62
N SER A 484 11.48 17.29 -10.60
CA SER A 484 10.39 18.00 -9.93
C SER A 484 9.15 18.00 -10.82
N TRP A 485 7.95 18.00 -10.23
CA TRP A 485 6.70 17.81 -10.98
C TRP A 485 5.65 18.90 -10.72
N GLY A 486 5.02 19.34 -11.81
CA GLY A 486 3.77 20.07 -11.82
C GLY A 486 3.82 21.46 -11.20
N LYS A 487 2.66 21.94 -10.75
CA LYS A 487 2.43 23.31 -10.23
C LYS A 487 3.33 23.67 -9.05
N PHE A 488 3.65 22.69 -8.20
CA PHE A 488 4.38 22.89 -6.95
C PHE A 488 5.85 22.49 -7.04
N GLN A 489 6.30 21.94 -8.18
CA GLN A 489 7.68 21.50 -8.40
C GLN A 489 8.25 20.62 -7.27
N VAL A 490 7.43 19.73 -6.69
CA VAL A 490 7.89 18.77 -5.69
C VAL A 490 8.71 17.68 -6.36
N MET A 491 9.88 17.34 -5.80
CA MET A 491 10.76 16.31 -6.33
C MET A 491 10.13 14.91 -6.29
N GLY A 492 10.30 14.14 -7.37
CA GLY A 492 9.77 12.79 -7.51
C GLY A 492 10.41 11.76 -6.57
N LYS A 493 11.55 12.07 -5.94
CA LYS A 493 12.18 11.24 -4.92
C LYS A 493 11.25 10.89 -3.74
N TYR A 494 10.23 11.71 -3.48
CA TYR A 494 9.27 11.52 -2.39
C TYR A 494 8.02 10.72 -2.79
N TYR A 495 8.05 10.05 -3.95
CA TYR A 495 6.87 9.36 -4.50
C TYR A 495 6.21 8.40 -3.48
N SER A 496 7.03 7.70 -2.68
CA SER A 496 6.59 6.64 -1.77
C SER A 496 5.64 7.10 -0.67
N TYR A 497 5.51 8.41 -0.45
CA TYR A 497 4.54 8.94 0.52
C TYR A 497 3.10 8.97 -0.01
N LEU A 498 2.90 8.89 -1.34
CA LEU A 498 1.56 8.95 -1.95
C LEU A 498 1.34 7.90 -3.04
N TYR A 499 2.40 7.37 -3.63
CA TYR A 499 2.36 6.49 -4.79
C TYR A 499 3.19 5.23 -4.56
N SER A 500 2.76 4.10 -5.13
CA SER A 500 3.39 2.79 -4.94
C SER A 500 4.66 2.62 -5.77
N SER A 501 4.82 3.43 -6.84
CA SER A 501 6.00 3.40 -7.70
C SER A 501 6.29 4.78 -8.32
N PRO A 502 7.52 5.04 -8.80
CA PRO A 502 7.82 6.25 -9.57
C PRO A 502 6.94 6.37 -10.83
N ASN A 503 6.61 5.26 -11.49
CA ASN A 503 5.74 5.27 -12.67
C ASN A 503 4.34 5.74 -12.32
N GLU A 504 3.80 5.30 -11.17
CA GLU A 504 2.51 5.76 -10.69
C GLU A 504 2.52 7.26 -10.38
N LEU A 505 3.60 7.79 -9.80
CA LEU A 505 3.78 9.24 -9.64
C LEU A 505 3.72 9.96 -10.99
N GLU A 506 4.49 9.52 -11.98
CA GLU A 506 4.50 10.17 -13.30
C GLU A 506 3.12 10.11 -13.97
N GLU A 507 2.44 8.97 -13.89
CA GLU A 507 1.08 8.83 -14.41
C GLU A 507 0.12 9.78 -13.69
N ALA A 508 0.16 9.86 -12.36
CA ALA A 508 -0.70 10.72 -11.57
C ALA A 508 -0.44 12.21 -11.82
N MET A 509 0.83 12.62 -11.87
CA MET A 509 1.21 14.01 -12.16
C MET A 509 0.69 14.44 -13.53
N ASN A 510 0.73 13.57 -14.54
CA ASN A 510 0.22 13.88 -15.88
C ASN A 510 -1.33 13.95 -15.99
N ARG A 511 -2.09 13.66 -14.93
CA ARG A 511 -3.57 13.62 -14.98
C ARG A 511 -4.26 14.95 -14.64
N CYS A 512 -3.89 15.61 -13.54
CA CYS A 512 -4.50 16.88 -13.14
C CYS A 512 -3.69 17.64 -12.08
N GLU A 513 -3.98 18.95 -11.92
CA GLU A 513 -3.31 19.75 -10.90
C GLU A 513 -3.70 19.35 -9.47
N VAL A 514 -4.88 18.72 -9.27
CA VAL A 514 -5.29 18.19 -7.97
C VAL A 514 -4.33 17.09 -7.49
N GLN A 515 -3.73 16.32 -8.38
CA GLN A 515 -2.65 15.38 -8.02
C GLN A 515 -1.37 16.13 -7.62
N HIS A 516 -1.02 17.22 -8.31
CA HIS A 516 0.10 18.07 -7.90
C HIS A 516 -0.13 18.62 -6.48
N PHE A 517 -1.37 19.04 -6.18
CA PHE A 517 -1.76 19.58 -4.88
C PHE A 517 -1.73 18.53 -3.78
N ALA A 518 -2.23 17.32 -4.04
CA ALA A 518 -2.18 16.22 -3.09
C ALA A 518 -0.74 15.83 -2.74
N TYR A 519 0.13 15.78 -3.75
CA TYR A 519 1.55 15.49 -3.55
C TYR A 519 2.27 16.63 -2.80
N PHE A 520 1.91 17.89 -3.06
CA PHE A 520 2.37 19.04 -2.29
C PHE A 520 1.94 18.97 -0.81
N LYS A 521 0.67 18.64 -0.54
CA LYS A 521 0.16 18.45 0.83
C LYS A 521 0.97 17.39 1.59
N VAL A 522 1.22 16.25 0.97
CA VAL A 522 2.03 15.17 1.54
C VAL A 522 3.48 15.61 1.76
N PHE A 523 4.06 16.36 0.82
CA PHE A 523 5.40 16.93 1.00
C PHE A 523 5.48 17.87 2.22
N LEU A 524 4.47 18.71 2.43
CA LEU A 524 4.41 19.60 3.59
C LEU A 524 4.21 18.84 4.90
N LYS A 525 3.28 17.88 4.95
CA LYS A 525 2.90 17.20 6.20
C LYS A 525 3.86 16.07 6.58
N ASP A 526 4.29 15.28 5.62
CA ASP A 526 4.94 13.99 5.88
C ASP A 526 6.44 13.98 5.55
N VAL A 527 6.90 14.82 4.62
CA VAL A 527 8.32 14.90 4.25
C VAL A 527 9.06 15.96 5.08
N THR A 528 8.50 17.16 5.15
CA THR A 528 9.13 18.32 5.84
C THR A 528 8.53 18.55 7.23
N GLY A 529 7.23 18.30 7.38
CA GLY A 529 6.53 18.20 8.65
C GLY A 529 6.48 19.51 9.42
N ALA A 530 6.65 19.40 10.75
CA ALA A 530 6.47 20.52 11.66
C ALA A 530 7.37 21.73 11.35
N SER A 531 8.57 21.50 10.79
CA SER A 531 9.56 22.55 10.52
C SER A 531 9.09 23.54 9.46
N ILE A 532 8.64 23.05 8.30
CA ILE A 532 8.12 23.93 7.23
C ILE A 532 6.79 24.53 7.62
N ILE A 533 5.94 23.76 8.32
CA ILE A 533 4.62 24.23 8.74
C ILE A 533 4.79 25.42 9.69
N LYS A 534 5.70 25.33 10.67
CA LYS A 534 6.02 26.45 11.55
C LYS A 534 6.55 27.65 10.75
N ALA A 535 7.51 27.43 9.84
CA ALA A 535 8.05 28.50 9.01
C ALA A 535 6.97 29.21 8.16
N MET A 536 6.01 28.44 7.62
CA MET A 536 4.89 28.97 6.85
C MET A 536 3.89 29.74 7.74
N LYS A 537 3.60 29.27 8.96
CA LYS A 537 2.76 30.00 9.94
C LYS A 537 3.39 31.33 10.32
N ASP A 538 4.68 31.32 10.60
CA ASP A 538 5.45 32.49 10.99
C ASP A 538 5.80 33.40 9.79
N LYS A 539 5.43 33.00 8.56
CA LYS A 539 5.82 33.66 7.30
C LYS A 539 7.33 33.92 7.22
N ASN A 540 8.12 33.00 7.78
CA ASN A 540 9.57 33.04 7.71
C ASN A 540 10.02 32.59 6.31
N TRP A 541 9.97 33.52 5.35
CA TRP A 541 10.24 33.25 3.94
C TRP A 541 11.65 32.71 3.68
N ASN A 542 12.62 33.07 4.52
CA ASN A 542 13.97 32.49 4.48
C ASN A 542 13.91 31.00 4.76
N LYS A 543 13.28 30.61 5.87
CA LYS A 543 13.19 29.19 6.25
C LYS A 543 12.28 28.39 5.33
N VAL A 544 11.20 28.99 4.82
CA VAL A 544 10.34 28.36 3.80
C VAL A 544 11.15 28.09 2.53
N ALA A 545 11.87 29.08 2.02
CA ALA A 545 12.66 28.93 0.80
C ALA A 545 13.82 27.93 0.99
N GLU A 546 14.50 27.94 2.13
CA GLU A 546 15.55 26.97 2.46
C GLU A 546 15.03 25.52 2.49
N LEU A 547 13.91 25.26 3.17
CA LEU A 547 13.33 23.93 3.29
C LEU A 547 12.75 23.41 1.97
N TYR A 548 12.31 24.32 1.10
CA TYR A 548 11.70 23.97 -0.18
C TYR A 548 12.74 23.83 -1.32
N ASN A 549 13.66 24.79 -1.41
CA ASN A 549 14.62 24.94 -2.52
C ASN A 549 16.05 24.53 -2.14
N GLY A 550 16.34 24.29 -0.87
CA GLY A 550 17.67 23.95 -0.35
C GLY A 550 18.49 25.16 0.10
N GLU A 551 19.68 24.90 0.64
CA GLU A 551 20.58 25.90 1.26
C GLU A 551 20.96 27.06 0.32
N ASP A 552 20.98 26.82 -1.00
CA ASP A 552 21.33 27.81 -2.01
C ASP A 552 20.16 28.72 -2.43
N TYR A 553 19.00 28.67 -1.76
CA TYR A 553 17.79 29.43 -2.12
C TYR A 553 18.02 30.95 -2.27
N ALA A 554 18.97 31.50 -1.51
CA ALA A 554 19.26 32.93 -1.50
C ALA A 554 19.81 33.44 -2.85
N LYS A 555 20.56 32.60 -3.59
CA LYS A 555 21.16 32.95 -4.88
C LYS A 555 20.12 33.34 -5.94
N ASN A 556 18.92 32.75 -5.84
CA ASN A 556 17.80 33.02 -6.74
C ASN A 556 16.73 33.93 -6.12
N HIS A 557 17.03 34.52 -4.96
CA HIS A 557 16.15 35.42 -4.19
C HIS A 557 14.76 34.82 -3.91
N TYR A 558 14.65 33.51 -3.70
CA TYR A 558 13.36 32.82 -3.50
C TYR A 558 12.58 33.42 -2.33
N HIS A 559 13.23 33.69 -1.19
CA HIS A 559 12.63 34.30 -0.01
C HIS A 559 12.03 35.69 -0.30
N THR A 560 12.78 36.56 -1.00
CA THR A 560 12.30 37.90 -1.38
C THR A 560 11.14 37.81 -2.36
N LYS A 561 11.23 36.91 -3.35
CA LYS A 561 10.14 36.66 -4.31
C LYS A 561 8.87 36.20 -3.60
N MET A 562 8.98 35.25 -2.67
CA MET A 562 7.84 34.77 -1.87
C MET A 562 7.24 35.90 -1.02
N LYS A 563 8.07 36.69 -0.31
CA LYS A 563 7.59 37.82 0.48
C LYS A 563 6.83 38.84 -0.37
N ASN A 564 7.38 39.20 -1.53
CA ASN A 564 6.78 40.18 -2.42
C ASN A 564 5.46 39.66 -3.04
N GLU A 565 5.45 38.41 -3.50
CA GLU A 565 4.22 37.80 -4.05
C GLU A 565 3.15 37.63 -2.98
N TYR A 566 3.53 37.28 -1.74
CA TYR A 566 2.58 37.29 -0.63
C TYR A 566 2.00 38.68 -0.39
N ASN A 567 2.80 39.75 -0.40
CA ASN A 567 2.25 41.10 -0.19
C ASN A 567 1.31 41.57 -1.32
N LYS A 568 1.45 40.98 -2.51
CA LYS A 568 0.62 41.29 -3.68
C LYS A 568 -0.73 40.56 -3.71
N LEU A 569 -0.76 39.30 -3.25
CA LEU A 569 -1.99 38.51 -3.09
C LEU A 569 -2.89 39.07 -1.98
#